data_AF-A0A947RAS0-F1
#
_entry.id   AF-A0A947RAS0-F1
#
_cell.length_a   1.000
_cell.length_b   1.000
_cell.length_c   1.000
_cell.angle_alpha   90.00
_cell.angle_beta   90.00
_cell.angle_gamma   90.00
#
_symmetry.space_group_name_H-M   'P 1'
#
loop_
_entity.id
_entity.type
_entity.pdbx_description
1 polymer ?
#
loop_
_entity_poly.entity_id
_entity_poly.type
_entity_poly.pdbx_seq_one_letter_code
_entity_poly.pdbx_strand_id
1 'polypeptide(L)'
;MPAILLMPFIAIFGTSFYQPILSIALGAVNVSLSYIVISKFFRNNKLSLWVSILYAFGTIQWYHAEVGSSWYVAHIVALFFLWLSLLELATKQRFFLIGFFIGAAYLARLPTILAAAFVFFYLHQKFFRYKDKTFVLNFRNLFLFFVGLAPAVLFNGVYNYFRFGTIFDVGYSLLPIFNEPWYRYGLFDVRYIPIHINELFTSLPVFSNQLPYIVPSIYIMALWFVTPAFLLVIRANFRTKLSIASLVALIVISLPGLAHGNNGSTQFGYRFALDFMPYLIILTTSGLQNHFKWWAKLLIVLSVLINLWGVIMISFFNIWTM
;
A
#
# COMPACT_ATOMS: atom_id res chain seq x y z
N MET A 1 -0.92 10.24 -11.16
CA MET A 1 0.57 10.16 -11.07
C MET A 1 1.20 9.15 -12.02
N PRO A 2 0.72 7.90 -12.18
CA PRO A 2 1.34 6.90 -13.08
C PRO A 2 1.55 7.41 -14.50
N ALA A 3 0.52 8.01 -15.10
CA ALA A 3 0.61 8.62 -16.42
C ALA A 3 1.73 9.68 -16.50
N ILE A 4 1.86 10.53 -15.47
CA ILE A 4 2.92 11.57 -15.41
C ILE A 4 4.31 10.95 -15.44
N LEU A 5 4.51 9.84 -14.71
CA LEU A 5 5.79 9.12 -14.72
C LEU A 5 6.05 8.38 -16.04
N LEU A 6 5.01 7.99 -16.76
CA LEU A 6 5.11 7.36 -18.07
C LEU A 6 5.39 8.37 -19.20
N MET A 7 4.95 9.63 -19.06
CA MET A 7 5.07 10.65 -20.12
C MET A 7 6.50 10.78 -20.70
N PRO A 8 7.59 10.83 -19.89
CA PRO A 8 8.94 10.92 -20.45
C PRO A 8 9.33 9.69 -21.29
N PHE A 9 8.92 8.50 -20.87
CA PHE A 9 9.18 7.26 -21.62
C PHE A 9 8.38 7.22 -22.91
N ILE A 10 7.12 7.66 -22.88
CA ILE A 10 6.28 7.75 -24.09
C ILE A 10 6.85 8.80 -25.06
N ALA A 11 7.37 9.92 -24.56
CA ALA A 11 7.97 10.95 -25.40
C ALA A 11 9.25 10.46 -26.11
N ILE A 12 10.03 9.57 -25.49
CA ILE A 12 11.29 9.04 -26.04
C ILE A 12 11.05 7.78 -26.89
N PHE A 13 10.22 6.84 -26.40
CA PHE A 13 10.04 5.51 -26.98
C PHE A 13 8.71 5.32 -27.72
N GLY A 14 7.86 6.34 -27.74
CA GLY A 14 6.55 6.32 -28.39
C GLY A 14 5.43 5.70 -27.55
N THR A 15 4.21 5.71 -28.10
CA THR A 15 2.99 5.19 -27.44
C THR A 15 2.96 3.67 -27.30
N SER A 16 3.85 2.96 -27.99
CA SER A 16 4.05 1.51 -27.87
C SER A 16 4.93 1.10 -26.68
N PHE A 17 5.33 2.06 -25.81
CA PHE A 17 6.12 1.75 -24.63
C PHE A 17 5.42 0.75 -23.71
N TYR A 18 6.10 -0.35 -23.39
CA TYR A 18 5.56 -1.42 -22.55
C TYR A 18 5.54 -0.99 -21.07
N GLN A 19 4.38 -0.51 -20.62
CA GLN A 19 4.16 0.01 -19.26
C GLN A 19 4.70 -0.89 -18.12
N PRO A 20 4.60 -2.23 -18.16
CA PRO A 20 5.14 -3.09 -17.12
C PRO A 20 6.65 -2.92 -16.86
N ILE A 21 7.43 -2.43 -17.82
CA ILE A 21 8.86 -2.10 -17.60
C ILE A 21 9.02 -1.08 -16.48
N LEU A 22 8.23 0.00 -16.50
CA LEU A 22 8.26 1.01 -15.45
C LEU A 22 7.79 0.41 -14.11
N SER A 23 6.78 -0.45 -14.16
CA SER A 23 6.23 -1.14 -12.99
C SER A 23 7.29 -2.00 -12.28
N ILE A 24 8.00 -2.84 -13.04
CA ILE A 24 9.05 -3.72 -12.53
C ILE A 24 10.20 -2.89 -11.97
N ALA A 25 10.64 -1.86 -12.70
CA ALA A 25 11.72 -0.97 -12.26
C ALA A 25 11.39 -0.26 -10.94
N LEU A 26 10.20 0.36 -10.84
CA LEU A 26 9.76 0.99 -9.60
C LEU A 26 9.51 -0.03 -8.50
N GLY A 27 9.01 -1.22 -8.82
CA GLY A 27 8.86 -2.33 -7.89
C GLY A 27 10.19 -2.72 -7.24
N ALA A 28 11.26 -2.85 -8.01
CA ALA A 28 12.60 -3.10 -7.51
C ALA A 28 13.13 -1.95 -6.66
N VAL A 29 12.93 -0.69 -7.08
CA VAL A 29 13.31 0.48 -6.28
C VAL A 29 12.56 0.52 -4.95
N ASN A 30 11.28 0.15 -4.91
CA ASN A 30 10.51 0.06 -3.67
C ASN A 30 11.12 -0.95 -2.69
N VAL A 31 11.65 -2.08 -3.18
CA VAL A 31 12.36 -3.05 -2.35
C VAL A 31 13.60 -2.43 -1.74
N SER A 32 14.43 -1.75 -2.54
CA SER A 32 15.62 -1.06 -2.04
C SER A 32 15.27 0.03 -1.01
N LEU A 33 14.23 0.83 -1.27
CA LEU A 33 13.76 1.84 -0.34
C LEU A 33 13.25 1.23 0.97
N SER A 34 12.51 0.12 0.90
CA SER A 34 12.06 -0.60 2.09
C SER A 34 13.24 -1.03 2.97
N TYR A 35 14.30 -1.56 2.38
CA TYR A 35 15.51 -1.96 3.10
C TYR A 35 16.15 -0.78 3.82
N ILE A 36 16.30 0.35 3.13
CA ILE A 36 16.92 1.56 3.68
C ILE A 36 16.05 2.09 4.83
N VAL A 37 14.74 2.23 4.62
CA VAL A 37 13.80 2.75 5.62
C VAL A 37 13.78 1.88 6.87
N ILE A 38 13.66 0.56 6.71
CA ILE A 38 13.64 -0.39 7.83
C ILE A 38 14.98 -0.37 8.57
N SER A 39 16.10 -0.28 7.85
CA SER A 39 17.43 -0.15 8.46
C SER A 39 17.56 1.14 9.28
N LYS A 40 16.99 2.26 8.82
CA LYS A 40 17.01 3.53 9.56
C LYS A 40 16.15 3.50 10.82
N PHE A 41 14.95 2.90 10.76
CA PHE A 41 14.06 2.82 11.91
C PHE A 41 14.52 1.81 12.97
N PHE A 42 14.96 0.62 12.54
CA PHE A 42 15.23 -0.50 13.46
C PHE A 42 16.70 -0.76 13.73
N ARG A 43 17.62 -0.16 12.96
CA ARG A 43 19.09 -0.27 13.10
C ARG A 43 19.59 -1.73 13.15
N ASN A 44 18.94 -2.61 12.39
CA ASN A 44 19.29 -4.03 12.32
C ASN A 44 19.32 -4.47 10.85
N ASN A 45 20.52 -4.53 10.26
CA ASN A 45 20.68 -4.82 8.83
C ASN A 45 20.20 -6.21 8.45
N LYS A 46 20.40 -7.21 9.32
CA LYS A 46 19.97 -8.59 9.08
C LYS A 46 18.45 -8.68 9.06
N LEU A 47 17.79 -8.09 10.05
CA LEU A 47 16.33 -8.03 10.08
C LEU A 47 15.79 -7.26 8.87
N SER A 48 16.40 -6.12 8.54
CA SER A 48 16.00 -5.29 7.40
C SER A 48 16.10 -6.05 6.09
N LEU A 49 17.18 -6.82 5.88
CA LEU A 49 17.33 -7.66 4.69
C LEU A 49 16.19 -8.69 4.58
N TRP A 50 15.90 -9.42 5.66
CA TRP A 50 14.85 -10.44 5.66
C TRP A 50 13.46 -9.85 5.46
N VAL A 51 13.18 -8.70 6.07
CA VAL A 51 11.91 -7.99 5.88
C VAL A 51 11.80 -7.42 4.46
N SER A 52 12.89 -6.97 3.85
CA SER A 52 12.88 -6.53 2.46
C SER A 52 12.69 -7.69 1.49
N ILE A 53 13.24 -8.87 1.78
CA ILE A 53 12.93 -10.11 1.03
C ILE A 53 11.45 -10.45 1.16
N LEU A 54 10.90 -10.37 2.39
CA LEU A 54 9.47 -10.54 2.63
C LEU A 54 8.65 -9.56 1.79
N TYR A 55 8.98 -8.26 1.82
CA TYR A 55 8.27 -7.25 1.03
C TYR A 55 8.40 -7.51 -0.48
N ALA A 56 9.60 -7.85 -0.95
CA ALA A 56 9.91 -8.06 -2.36
C ALA A 56 9.16 -9.23 -2.97
N PHE A 57 9.20 -10.38 -2.30
CA PHE A 57 8.77 -11.66 -2.88
C PHE A 57 7.70 -12.37 -2.05
N GLY A 58 7.52 -12.01 -0.79
CA GLY A 58 6.52 -12.61 0.10
C GLY A 58 5.25 -11.77 0.25
N THR A 59 5.06 -10.75 -0.58
CA THR A 59 3.81 -9.97 -0.64
C THR A 59 3.34 -9.82 -2.08
N ILE A 60 2.05 -9.45 -2.23
CA ILE A 60 1.42 -9.21 -3.53
C ILE A 60 2.06 -8.08 -4.34
N GLN A 61 2.98 -7.30 -3.76
CA GLN A 61 3.81 -6.32 -4.46
C GLN A 61 4.52 -6.95 -5.66
N TRP A 62 4.99 -8.19 -5.54
CA TRP A 62 5.67 -8.88 -6.62
C TRP A 62 4.78 -9.04 -7.85
N TYR A 63 3.63 -9.69 -7.67
CA TYR A 63 2.65 -9.91 -8.73
C TYR A 63 2.19 -8.58 -9.37
N HIS A 64 1.94 -7.55 -8.55
CA HIS A 64 1.51 -6.25 -9.05
C HIS A 64 2.61 -5.53 -9.85
N ALA A 65 3.87 -5.65 -9.42
CA ALA A 65 5.01 -5.06 -10.11
C ALA A 65 5.22 -5.74 -11.48
N GLU A 66 5.12 -7.06 -11.52
CA GLU A 66 5.34 -7.87 -12.72
C GLU A 66 4.24 -7.70 -13.76
N VAL A 67 2.97 -7.85 -13.38
CA VAL A 67 1.84 -7.69 -14.33
C VAL A 67 1.71 -6.25 -14.83
N GLY A 68 1.94 -5.25 -13.96
CA GLY A 68 2.06 -3.86 -14.39
C GLY A 68 0.86 -3.29 -15.16
N SER A 69 -0.35 -3.79 -14.91
CA SER A 69 -1.59 -3.22 -15.46
C SER A 69 -1.82 -1.78 -14.96
N SER A 70 -2.70 -1.02 -15.61
CA SER A 70 -3.02 0.36 -15.21
C SER A 70 -3.40 0.47 -13.74
N TRP A 71 -4.17 -0.49 -13.23
CA TRP A 71 -4.55 -0.57 -11.83
C TRP A 71 -3.37 -0.89 -10.91
N TYR A 72 -2.48 -1.78 -11.34
CA TYR A 72 -1.38 -2.25 -10.50
C TYR A 72 -0.24 -1.24 -10.46
N VAL A 73 0.10 -0.60 -11.58
CA VAL A 73 1.10 0.49 -11.61
C VAL A 73 0.70 1.63 -10.68
N ALA A 74 -0.60 1.92 -10.56
CA ALA A 74 -1.07 2.91 -9.59
C ALA A 74 -0.63 2.58 -8.15
N HIS A 75 -0.73 1.30 -7.75
CA HIS A 75 -0.23 0.84 -6.44
C HIS A 75 1.29 0.90 -6.33
N ILE A 76 2.03 0.46 -7.36
CA ILE A 76 3.50 0.49 -7.35
C ILE A 76 4.04 1.92 -7.22
N VAL A 77 3.44 2.86 -7.95
CA VAL A 77 3.80 4.28 -7.90
C VAL A 77 3.42 4.89 -6.55
N ALA A 78 2.26 4.54 -6.00
CA ALA A 78 1.87 5.00 -4.66
C ALA A 78 2.88 4.52 -3.60
N LEU A 79 3.25 3.24 -3.65
CA LEU A 79 4.26 2.65 -2.77
C LEU A 79 5.62 3.33 -2.87
N PHE A 80 6.06 3.67 -4.08
CA PHE A 80 7.30 4.41 -4.30
C PHE A 80 7.32 5.71 -3.51
N PHE A 81 6.27 6.51 -3.66
CA PHE A 81 6.18 7.78 -2.94
C PHE A 81 5.95 7.62 -1.43
N LEU A 82 5.21 6.60 -0.99
CA LEU A 82 5.07 6.29 0.44
C LEU A 82 6.41 5.88 1.07
N TRP A 83 7.22 5.07 0.39
CA TRP A 83 8.56 4.71 0.86
C TRP A 83 9.50 5.92 0.88
N LEU A 84 9.44 6.82 -0.11
CA LEU A 84 10.20 8.08 -0.08
C LEU A 84 9.77 8.99 1.08
N SER A 85 8.47 9.08 1.35
CA SER A 85 7.94 9.81 2.50
C SER A 85 8.48 9.24 3.82
N LEU A 86 8.44 7.92 3.98
CA LEU A 86 9.00 7.22 5.14
C LEU A 86 10.51 7.38 5.28
N LEU A 87 11.25 7.41 4.16
CA LEU A 87 12.69 7.66 4.16
C LEU A 87 13.01 9.08 4.64
N GLU A 88 12.26 10.07 4.17
CA GLU A 88 12.39 11.46 4.60
C GLU A 88 12.05 11.60 6.09
N LEU A 89 11.01 10.93 6.57
CA LEU A 89 10.63 10.84 7.99
C LEU A 89 11.72 10.21 8.86
N ALA A 90 12.37 9.15 8.37
CA ALA A 90 13.43 8.44 9.08
C ALA A 90 14.77 9.20 9.09
N THR A 91 14.91 10.26 8.29
CA THR A 91 16.18 10.98 8.10
C THR A 91 16.06 12.48 8.40
N LYS A 92 15.89 13.32 7.37
CA LYS A 92 16.00 14.78 7.45
C LYS A 92 14.72 15.48 7.92
N GLN A 93 13.58 14.79 7.88
CA GLN A 93 12.28 15.28 8.34
C GLN A 93 11.86 16.62 7.69
N ARG A 94 12.18 16.82 6.41
CA ARG A 94 11.75 18.02 5.68
C ARG A 94 10.26 17.92 5.39
N PHE A 95 9.45 18.60 6.21
CA PHE A 95 7.98 18.51 6.15
C PHE A 95 7.39 18.81 4.78
N PHE A 96 7.97 19.75 4.03
CA PHE A 96 7.59 20.02 2.65
C PHE A 96 7.73 18.78 1.75
N LEU A 97 8.87 18.08 1.80
CA LEU A 97 9.06 16.88 0.98
C LEU A 97 8.18 15.72 1.43
N ILE A 98 7.95 15.57 2.74
CA ILE A 98 7.01 14.56 3.27
C ILE A 98 5.60 14.80 2.71
N GLY A 99 5.12 16.04 2.77
CA GLY A 99 3.82 16.43 2.20
C GLY A 99 3.77 16.22 0.69
N PHE A 100 4.83 16.60 -0.02
CA PHE A 100 4.96 16.39 -1.47
C PHE A 100 4.90 14.91 -1.86
N PHE A 101 5.65 14.04 -1.18
CA PHE A 101 5.62 12.61 -1.46
C PHE A 101 4.25 11.99 -1.13
N ILE A 102 3.61 12.36 -0.02
CA ILE A 102 2.24 11.90 0.27
C ILE A 102 1.25 12.39 -0.79
N GLY A 103 1.40 13.63 -1.28
CA GLY A 103 0.59 14.16 -2.38
C GLY A 103 0.79 13.41 -3.69
N ALA A 104 2.04 13.07 -4.03
CA ALA A 104 2.34 12.28 -5.21
C ALA A 104 1.78 10.85 -5.11
N ALA A 105 1.82 10.25 -3.92
CA ALA A 105 1.15 8.97 -3.63
C ALA A 105 -0.37 9.10 -3.79
N TYR A 106 -0.98 10.17 -3.25
CA TYR A 106 -2.40 10.46 -3.38
C TYR A 106 -2.88 10.54 -4.83
N LEU A 107 -2.10 11.19 -5.70
CA LEU A 107 -2.37 11.24 -7.14
C LEU A 107 -2.25 9.88 -7.86
N ALA A 108 -1.64 8.88 -7.23
CA ALA A 108 -1.65 7.51 -7.72
C ALA A 108 -2.80 6.70 -7.11
N ARG A 109 -3.04 6.87 -5.81
CA ARG A 109 -4.03 6.15 -5.02
C ARG A 109 -4.61 7.09 -3.95
N LEU A 110 -5.86 7.51 -4.13
CA LEU A 110 -6.50 8.50 -3.25
C LEU A 110 -6.46 8.15 -1.75
N PRO A 111 -6.67 6.89 -1.30
CA PRO A 111 -6.62 6.57 0.13
C PRO A 111 -5.27 6.87 0.79
N THR A 112 -4.18 6.90 0.01
CA THR A 112 -2.83 7.09 0.55
C THR A 112 -2.57 8.49 1.09
N ILE A 113 -3.44 9.48 0.84
CA ILE A 113 -3.37 10.78 1.54
C ILE A 113 -3.47 10.62 3.06
N LEU A 114 -4.17 9.57 3.51
CA LEU A 114 -4.35 9.23 4.91
C LEU A 114 -3.05 8.75 5.58
N ALA A 115 -1.98 8.52 4.81
CA ALA A 115 -0.61 8.43 5.32
C ALA A 115 -0.18 9.63 6.16
N ALA A 116 -0.83 10.79 6.00
CA ALA A 116 -0.62 11.94 6.87
C ALA A 116 -0.86 11.61 8.35
N ALA A 117 -1.75 10.66 8.67
CA ALA A 117 -1.96 10.18 10.02
C ALA A 117 -0.67 9.60 10.63
N PHE A 118 0.10 8.81 9.87
CA PHE A 118 1.41 8.33 10.32
C PHE A 118 2.32 9.48 10.73
N VAL A 119 2.41 10.52 9.89
CA VAL A 119 3.27 11.70 10.10
C VAL A 119 2.91 12.41 11.40
N PHE A 120 1.61 12.71 11.57
CA PHE A 120 1.13 13.46 12.73
C PHE A 120 1.24 12.66 14.03
N PHE A 121 1.03 11.34 14.01
CA PHE A 121 1.21 10.50 15.20
C PHE A 121 2.69 10.27 15.52
N TYR A 122 3.51 9.91 14.53
CA TYR A 122 4.93 9.61 14.75
C TYR A 122 5.73 10.84 15.18
N LEU A 123 5.48 11.99 14.54
CA LEU A 123 6.16 13.26 14.81
C LEU A 123 5.28 14.25 15.59
N HIS A 124 4.32 13.76 16.40
CA HIS A 124 3.36 14.62 17.10
C HIS A 124 4.02 15.78 17.86
N GLN A 125 5.17 15.55 18.51
CA GLN A 125 5.91 16.58 19.26
C GLN A 125 6.48 17.72 18.40
N LYS A 126 6.65 17.50 17.10
CA LYS A 126 7.14 18.50 16.14
C LYS A 126 6.02 19.44 15.68
N PHE A 127 4.76 19.02 15.78
CA PHE A 127 3.59 19.79 15.38
C PHE A 127 2.82 20.35 16.58
N PHE A 128 2.78 19.59 17.67
CA PHE A 128 1.98 19.84 18.85
C PHE A 128 2.87 19.78 20.08
N ARG A 129 2.96 20.88 20.83
CA ARG A 129 3.68 20.94 22.10
C ARG A 129 2.69 21.31 23.19
N TYR A 130 2.62 20.49 24.23
CA TYR A 130 1.91 20.83 25.45
C TYR A 130 2.88 21.51 26.39
N LYS A 131 2.66 22.80 26.68
CA LYS A 131 3.51 23.60 27.57
C LYS A 131 2.62 24.45 28.46
N ASP A 132 2.85 24.42 29.77
CA ASP A 132 2.16 25.29 30.74
C ASP A 132 0.62 25.23 30.66
N LYS A 133 0.06 24.02 30.52
CA LYS A 133 -1.38 23.74 30.29
C LYS A 133 -1.96 24.33 29.00
N THR A 134 -1.13 24.87 28.11
CA THR A 134 -1.53 25.37 26.81
C THR A 134 -1.05 24.46 25.69
N PHE A 135 -1.90 24.31 24.67
CA PHE A 135 -1.58 23.54 23.47
C PHE A 135 -1.02 24.49 22.41
N VAL A 136 0.27 24.34 22.09
CA VAL A 136 0.95 25.19 21.12
C VAL A 136 1.13 24.45 19.81
N LEU A 137 0.58 25.03 18.74
CA LEU A 137 0.70 24.57 17.37
C LEU A 137 1.96 25.11 16.72
N ASN A 138 2.74 24.24 16.08
CA ASN A 138 3.84 24.66 15.23
C ASN A 138 3.33 24.94 13.81
N PHE A 139 2.84 26.16 13.61
CA PHE A 139 2.31 26.62 12.31
C PHE A 139 3.31 26.48 11.17
N ARG A 140 4.61 26.69 11.40
CA ARG A 140 5.63 26.56 10.36
C ARG A 140 5.70 25.13 9.83
N ASN A 141 5.75 24.13 10.70
CA ASN A 141 5.84 22.73 10.27
C ASN A 141 4.55 22.26 9.60
N LEU A 142 3.39 22.67 10.12
CA LEU A 142 2.09 22.41 9.49
C LEU A 142 2.03 23.05 8.09
N PHE A 143 2.39 24.33 7.99
CA PHE A 143 2.41 25.07 6.74
C PHE A 143 3.32 24.40 5.72
N LEU A 144 4.56 24.07 6.08
CA LEU A 144 5.48 23.38 5.16
C LEU A 144 4.92 22.04 4.68
N PHE A 145 4.33 21.25 5.57
CA PHE A 145 3.70 19.98 5.20
C PHE A 145 2.56 20.18 4.20
N PHE A 146 1.62 21.08 4.50
CA PHE A 146 0.46 21.32 3.63
C PHE A 146 0.85 21.99 2.31
N VAL A 147 1.85 22.86 2.30
CA VAL A 147 2.39 23.45 1.06
C VAL A 147 3.04 22.37 0.18
N GLY A 148 3.67 21.36 0.76
CA GLY A 148 4.15 20.20 0.01
C GLY A 148 3.01 19.37 -0.58
N LEU A 149 1.94 19.16 0.19
CA LEU A 149 0.78 18.36 -0.21
C LEU A 149 -0.13 19.06 -1.23
N ALA A 150 -0.25 20.39 -1.13
CA ALA A 150 -1.22 21.20 -1.86
C ALA A 150 -1.15 21.04 -3.39
N PRO A 151 0.01 21.02 -4.07
CA PRO A 151 0.07 20.87 -5.53
C PRO A 151 -0.67 19.63 -6.03
N ALA A 152 -0.57 18.52 -5.31
CA ALA A 152 -1.25 17.28 -5.68
C ALA A 152 -2.77 17.36 -5.51
N VAL A 153 -3.24 17.90 -4.38
CA VAL A 153 -4.66 18.06 -4.09
C VAL A 153 -5.31 19.05 -5.05
N LEU A 154 -4.66 20.19 -5.28
CA LEU A 154 -5.11 21.21 -6.22
C LEU A 154 -5.12 20.68 -7.65
N PHE A 155 -4.06 19.97 -8.08
CA PHE A 155 -4.04 19.35 -9.40
C PHE A 155 -5.21 18.38 -9.59
N ASN A 156 -5.49 17.51 -8.62
CA ASN A 156 -6.61 16.58 -8.70
C ASN A 156 -7.96 17.31 -8.80
N GLY A 157 -8.20 18.32 -7.96
CA GLY A 157 -9.44 19.09 -7.96
C GLY A 157 -9.65 19.86 -9.27
N VAL A 158 -8.62 20.57 -9.75
CA VAL A 158 -8.67 21.30 -11.02
C VAL A 158 -8.87 20.35 -12.19
N TYR A 159 -8.15 19.23 -12.22
CA TYR A 159 -8.30 18.21 -13.26
C TYR A 159 -9.71 17.61 -13.27
N ASN A 160 -10.28 17.32 -12.10
CA ASN A 160 -11.66 16.83 -11.99
C ASN A 160 -12.68 17.88 -12.42
N TYR A 161 -12.47 19.16 -12.08
CA TYR A 161 -13.35 20.24 -12.54
C TYR A 161 -13.42 20.32 -14.06
N PHE A 162 -12.28 20.25 -14.74
CA PHE A 162 -12.27 20.25 -16.22
C PHE A 162 -12.89 18.99 -16.84
N ARG A 163 -12.86 17.85 -16.16
CA ARG A 163 -13.41 16.58 -16.67
C ARG A 163 -14.90 16.39 -16.38
N PHE A 164 -15.34 16.82 -15.21
CA PHE A 164 -16.64 16.46 -14.64
C PHE A 164 -17.48 17.68 -14.23
N GLY A 165 -16.95 18.90 -14.35
CA GLY A 165 -17.61 20.13 -13.90
C GLY A 165 -17.64 20.30 -12.38
N THR A 166 -16.97 19.41 -11.62
CA THR A 166 -16.91 19.44 -10.16
C THR A 166 -15.53 19.00 -9.66
N ILE A 167 -15.07 19.60 -8.57
CA ILE A 167 -13.78 19.27 -7.94
C ILE A 167 -13.81 17.97 -7.13
N PHE A 168 -15.00 17.51 -6.74
CA PHE A 168 -15.18 16.38 -5.82
C PHE A 168 -15.48 15.05 -6.52
N ASP A 169 -15.93 15.07 -7.77
CA ASP A 169 -16.18 13.83 -8.49
C ASP A 169 -14.86 13.20 -8.94
N VAL A 170 -14.76 11.90 -8.73
CA VAL A 170 -13.59 11.08 -9.02
C VAL A 170 -13.83 10.23 -10.30
N GLY A 171 -14.94 10.48 -11.00
CA GLY A 171 -15.31 9.80 -12.24
C GLY A 171 -16.03 8.47 -12.05
N TYR A 172 -16.34 8.08 -10.82
CA TYR A 172 -17.11 6.86 -10.53
C TYR A 172 -18.60 6.99 -10.87
N SER A 173 -19.11 8.22 -10.97
CA SER A 173 -20.47 8.52 -11.43
C SER A 173 -20.73 8.07 -12.87
N LEU A 174 -19.66 7.93 -13.68
CA LEU A 174 -19.73 7.54 -15.09
C LEU A 174 -19.65 6.02 -15.30
N LEU A 175 -19.27 5.25 -14.29
CA LEU A 175 -19.21 3.81 -14.43
C LEU A 175 -20.64 3.24 -14.31
N PRO A 176 -21.03 2.25 -15.13
CA PRO A 176 -22.32 1.56 -15.02
C PRO A 176 -22.36 0.59 -13.82
N ILE A 177 -21.78 1.00 -12.69
CA ILE A 177 -21.53 0.16 -11.52
C ILE A 177 -22.79 -0.16 -10.72
N PHE A 178 -23.84 0.64 -10.84
CA PHE A 178 -25.07 0.46 -10.04
C PHE A 178 -25.89 -0.78 -10.43
N ASN A 179 -25.59 -1.40 -11.59
CA ASN A 179 -26.24 -2.65 -12.01
C ASN A 179 -25.48 -3.89 -11.54
N GLU A 180 -24.27 -3.75 -11.01
CA GLU A 180 -23.45 -4.88 -10.62
C GLU A 180 -23.76 -5.35 -9.18
N PRO A 181 -23.83 -6.67 -8.92
CA PRO A 181 -24.22 -7.20 -7.61
C PRO A 181 -23.34 -6.71 -6.46
N TRP A 182 -22.05 -6.48 -6.71
CA TRP A 182 -21.09 -6.04 -5.71
C TRP A 182 -21.32 -4.58 -5.26
N TYR A 183 -21.94 -3.73 -6.07
CA TYR A 183 -22.26 -2.33 -5.71
C TYR A 183 -23.69 -2.12 -5.17
N ARG A 184 -24.31 -3.18 -4.60
CA ARG A 184 -25.67 -3.13 -4.03
C ARG A 184 -25.93 -1.98 -3.04
N TYR A 185 -24.91 -1.53 -2.31
CA TYR A 185 -25.01 -0.45 -1.33
C TYR A 185 -24.39 0.87 -1.80
N GLY A 186 -24.06 0.97 -3.10
CA GLY A 186 -23.32 2.08 -3.68
C GLY A 186 -21.81 1.83 -3.70
N LEU A 187 -21.05 2.86 -4.05
CA LEU A 187 -19.59 2.76 -4.23
C LEU A 187 -18.84 2.58 -2.91
N PHE A 188 -19.23 3.34 -1.89
CA PHE A 188 -18.66 3.28 -0.55
C PHE A 188 -19.77 3.19 0.49
N ASP A 189 -19.74 2.14 1.31
CA ASP A 189 -20.69 1.91 2.39
C ASP A 189 -20.04 1.11 3.53
N VAL A 190 -20.39 1.46 4.77
CA VAL A 190 -19.85 0.82 5.97
C VAL A 190 -20.22 -0.66 6.05
N ARG A 191 -21.33 -1.08 5.41
CA ARG A 191 -21.78 -2.47 5.32
C ARG A 191 -20.79 -3.39 4.59
N TYR A 192 -19.92 -2.85 3.74
CA TYR A 192 -18.87 -3.63 3.08
C TYR A 192 -17.70 -3.98 4.01
N ILE A 193 -17.47 -3.20 5.07
CA ILE A 193 -16.35 -3.42 6.00
C ILE A 193 -16.36 -4.83 6.61
N PRO A 194 -17.45 -5.31 7.24
CA PRO A 194 -17.47 -6.67 7.79
C PRO A 194 -17.31 -7.75 6.71
N ILE A 195 -17.78 -7.51 5.49
CA ILE A 195 -17.65 -8.44 4.35
C ILE A 195 -16.17 -8.56 3.97
N HIS A 196 -15.50 -7.44 3.73
CA HIS A 196 -14.09 -7.41 3.35
C HIS A 196 -13.19 -7.95 4.47
N ILE A 197 -13.51 -7.65 5.75
CA ILE A 197 -12.79 -8.23 6.89
C ILE A 197 -12.95 -9.75 6.89
N ASN A 198 -14.17 -10.27 6.72
CA ASN A 198 -14.38 -11.71 6.66
C ASN A 198 -13.55 -12.35 5.54
N GLU A 199 -13.60 -11.80 4.33
CA GLU A 199 -12.83 -12.28 3.18
C GLU A 199 -11.31 -12.21 3.40
N LEU A 200 -10.82 -11.14 4.02
CA LEU A 200 -9.41 -10.96 4.38
C LEU A 200 -8.84 -12.05 5.28
N PHE A 201 -9.69 -12.74 6.04
CA PHE A 201 -9.30 -13.82 6.94
C PHE A 201 -9.74 -15.22 6.50
N THR A 202 -10.78 -15.33 5.67
CA THR A 202 -11.40 -16.64 5.35
C THR A 202 -11.25 -17.08 3.90
N SER A 203 -10.92 -16.17 2.97
CA SER A 203 -10.83 -16.52 1.54
C SER A 203 -9.57 -17.33 1.24
N LEU A 204 -9.74 -18.62 0.97
CA LEU A 204 -8.67 -19.56 0.64
C LEU A 204 -8.52 -19.73 -0.89
N PRO A 205 -7.42 -20.35 -1.37
CA PRO A 205 -7.37 -20.80 -2.76
C PRO A 205 -8.47 -21.82 -3.07
N VAL A 206 -8.76 -21.99 -4.36
CA VAL A 206 -9.75 -22.95 -4.83
C VAL A 206 -9.12 -24.34 -4.86
N PHE A 207 -9.79 -25.29 -4.21
CA PHE A 207 -9.38 -26.70 -4.20
C PHE A 207 -10.09 -27.45 -5.32
N SER A 208 -9.31 -28.08 -6.20
CA SER A 208 -9.79 -28.85 -7.34
C SER A 208 -9.58 -30.35 -7.11
N ASN A 209 -10.42 -31.18 -7.71
CA ASN A 209 -10.26 -32.65 -7.72
C ASN A 209 -9.31 -33.12 -8.84
N GLN A 210 -8.84 -32.22 -9.70
CA GLN A 210 -7.92 -32.49 -10.80
C GLN A 210 -6.68 -31.61 -10.67
N LEU A 211 -5.55 -32.06 -11.24
CA LEU A 211 -4.33 -31.25 -11.28
C LEU A 211 -4.55 -29.97 -12.11
N PRO A 212 -4.11 -28.79 -11.61
CA PRO A 212 -3.56 -28.53 -10.28
C PRO A 212 -4.62 -28.52 -9.17
N TYR A 213 -4.37 -29.25 -8.07
CA TYR A 213 -5.32 -29.42 -6.96
C TYR A 213 -5.57 -28.15 -6.14
N ILE A 214 -4.67 -27.17 -6.21
CA ILE A 214 -4.79 -25.88 -5.50
C ILE A 214 -4.56 -24.77 -6.51
N VAL A 215 -5.56 -23.93 -6.69
CA VAL A 215 -5.61 -22.88 -7.71
C VAL A 215 -5.81 -21.52 -7.05
N PRO A 216 -5.07 -20.46 -7.44
CA PRO A 216 -5.34 -19.12 -6.95
C PRO A 216 -6.76 -18.68 -7.30
N SER A 217 -7.45 -18.05 -6.35
CA SER A 217 -8.74 -17.45 -6.66
C SER A 217 -8.52 -16.16 -7.46
N ILE A 218 -9.42 -15.85 -8.40
CA ILE A 218 -9.48 -14.53 -9.06
C ILE A 218 -10.05 -13.44 -8.12
N TYR A 219 -10.71 -13.87 -7.05
CA TYR A 219 -11.18 -13.01 -5.98
C TYR A 219 -10.09 -12.82 -4.92
N ILE A 220 -10.43 -12.04 -3.91
CA ILE A 220 -9.59 -11.84 -2.73
C ILE A 220 -9.13 -13.17 -2.13
N MET A 221 -7.87 -13.23 -1.72
CA MET A 221 -7.34 -14.30 -0.87
C MET A 221 -6.86 -13.71 0.46
N ALA A 222 -6.99 -14.50 1.52
CA ALA A 222 -6.72 -14.10 2.88
C ALA A 222 -5.28 -13.62 3.04
N LEU A 223 -5.12 -12.47 3.71
CA LEU A 223 -3.83 -11.79 3.79
C LEU A 223 -2.78 -12.62 4.54
N TRP A 224 -3.20 -13.36 5.57
CA TRP A 224 -2.33 -14.28 6.31
C TRP A 224 -1.98 -15.54 5.52
N PHE A 225 -2.81 -15.96 4.55
CA PHE A 225 -2.49 -17.08 3.69
C PHE A 225 -1.47 -16.67 2.63
N VAL A 226 -1.72 -15.55 1.95
CA VAL A 226 -0.80 -15.03 0.92
C VAL A 226 0.54 -14.60 1.52
N THR A 227 0.53 -14.03 2.72
CA THR A 227 1.73 -13.62 3.44
C THR A 227 1.69 -14.09 4.91
N PRO A 228 2.03 -15.36 5.20
CA PRO A 228 2.04 -15.91 6.55
C PRO A 228 2.90 -15.14 7.56
N ALA A 229 3.93 -14.44 7.10
CA ALA A 229 4.73 -13.58 7.97
C ALA A 229 3.91 -12.42 8.61
N PHE A 230 2.76 -12.03 8.06
CA PHE A 230 1.90 -11.02 8.68
C PHE A 230 1.21 -11.50 9.96
N LEU A 231 1.16 -12.80 10.22
CA LEU A 231 0.77 -13.32 11.55
C LEU A 231 1.68 -12.78 12.66
N LEU A 232 2.89 -12.33 12.33
CA LEU A 232 3.86 -11.79 13.29
C LEU A 232 3.53 -10.38 13.78
N VAL A 233 2.56 -9.71 13.16
CA VAL A 233 2.00 -8.45 13.68
C VAL A 233 1.47 -8.61 15.10
N ILE A 234 0.98 -9.79 15.49
CA ILE A 234 0.52 -10.05 16.88
C ILE A 234 1.63 -9.85 17.92
N ARG A 235 2.90 -9.92 17.50
CA ARG A 235 4.07 -9.70 18.35
C ARG A 235 4.58 -8.26 18.29
N ALA A 236 3.94 -7.37 17.54
CA ALA A 236 4.37 -5.98 17.38
C ALA A 236 4.53 -5.27 18.73
N ASN A 237 5.57 -4.44 18.83
CA ASN A 237 5.84 -3.69 20.04
C ASN A 237 5.00 -2.41 20.12
N PHE A 238 3.73 -2.55 20.51
CA PHE A 238 2.76 -1.45 20.65
C PHE A 238 3.10 -0.42 21.76
N ARG A 239 4.27 -0.52 22.40
CA ARG A 239 4.78 0.51 23.30
C ARG A 239 5.58 1.58 22.58
N THR A 240 5.99 1.35 21.34
CA THR A 240 6.78 2.32 20.57
C THR A 240 5.88 3.24 19.75
N LYS A 241 6.28 4.52 19.64
CA LYS A 241 5.59 5.49 18.77
C LYS A 241 5.53 5.04 17.32
N LEU A 242 6.57 4.36 16.84
CA LEU A 242 6.64 3.84 15.47
C LEU A 242 5.55 2.80 15.21
N SER A 243 5.38 1.82 16.10
CA SER A 243 4.35 0.79 15.97
C SER A 243 2.95 1.37 16.09
N ILE A 244 2.70 2.29 17.03
CA ILE A 244 1.40 2.94 17.19
C ILE A 244 1.05 3.77 15.94
N ALA A 245 1.97 4.60 15.46
CA ALA A 245 1.75 5.39 14.26
C ALA A 245 1.51 4.51 13.02
N SER A 246 2.23 3.39 12.90
CA SER A 246 2.04 2.40 11.82
C SER A 246 0.66 1.75 11.90
N LEU A 247 0.21 1.37 13.10
CA LEU A 247 -1.12 0.80 13.32
C LEU A 247 -2.22 1.80 12.96
N VAL A 248 -2.11 3.05 13.41
CA VAL A 248 -3.08 4.10 13.10
C VAL A 248 -3.16 4.33 11.58
N ALA A 249 -2.00 4.45 10.91
CA ALA A 249 -1.96 4.61 9.46
C ALA A 249 -2.57 3.42 8.72
N LEU A 250 -2.25 2.19 9.14
CA LEU A 250 -2.83 0.97 8.60
C LEU A 250 -4.35 0.97 8.70
N ILE A 251 -4.89 1.29 9.89
CA ILE A 251 -6.34 1.31 10.10
C ILE A 251 -6.97 2.39 9.22
N VAL A 252 -6.50 3.63 9.28
CA VAL A 252 -7.16 4.75 8.59
C VAL A 252 -7.05 4.61 7.07
N ILE A 253 -5.91 4.16 6.52
CA ILE A 253 -5.74 3.94 5.08
C ILE A 253 -6.57 2.75 4.59
N SER A 254 -6.78 1.72 5.40
CA SER A 254 -7.58 0.55 4.99
C SER A 254 -9.08 0.84 4.92
N LEU A 255 -9.60 1.78 5.71
CA LEU A 255 -11.04 2.09 5.79
C LEU A 255 -11.70 2.36 4.42
N PRO A 256 -11.18 3.23 3.53
CA PRO A 256 -11.79 3.42 2.22
C PRO A 256 -11.84 2.14 1.37
N GLY A 257 -10.79 1.31 1.42
CA GLY A 257 -10.73 0.04 0.68
C GLY A 257 -11.63 -1.04 1.27
N LEU A 258 -11.86 -1.02 2.58
CA LEU A 258 -12.80 -1.91 3.28
C LEU A 258 -14.26 -1.49 3.06
N ALA A 259 -14.52 -0.20 2.94
CA ALA A 259 -15.85 0.33 2.67
C ALA A 259 -16.24 0.31 1.19
N HIS A 260 -15.32 -0.04 0.28
CA HIS A 260 -15.57 -0.02 -1.16
C HIS A 260 -16.40 -1.24 -1.61
N GLY A 261 -17.37 -1.06 -2.51
CA GLY A 261 -18.28 -2.14 -2.91
C GLY A 261 -17.65 -3.30 -3.69
N ASN A 262 -16.47 -3.11 -4.30
CA ASN A 262 -15.71 -4.18 -4.93
C ASN A 262 -14.44 -4.48 -4.10
N ASN A 263 -14.18 -5.75 -3.80
CA ASN A 263 -13.01 -6.25 -3.06
C ASN A 263 -11.71 -6.31 -3.89
N GLY A 264 -11.77 -5.95 -5.17
CA GLY A 264 -10.64 -5.77 -6.07
C GLY A 264 -10.47 -6.84 -7.16
N SER A 265 -11.45 -7.71 -7.40
CA SER A 265 -11.41 -8.66 -8.54
C SER A 265 -11.03 -7.99 -9.87
N THR A 266 -10.37 -8.64 -10.84
CA THR A 266 -9.60 -9.91 -10.88
C THR A 266 -8.15 -9.68 -10.42
N GLN A 267 -7.71 -10.28 -9.30
CA GLN A 267 -6.36 -10.05 -8.74
C GLN A 267 -5.86 -11.21 -7.88
N PHE A 268 -4.54 -11.30 -7.68
CA PHE A 268 -3.94 -12.18 -6.68
C PHE A 268 -3.90 -11.52 -5.29
N GLY A 269 -4.55 -12.14 -4.30
CA GLY A 269 -4.59 -11.64 -2.92
C GLY A 269 -5.49 -10.41 -2.73
N TYR A 270 -5.16 -9.56 -1.76
CA TYR A 270 -5.93 -8.35 -1.46
C TYR A 270 -5.18 -7.07 -1.85
N ARG A 271 -5.38 -6.60 -3.08
CA ARG A 271 -4.65 -5.44 -3.64
C ARG A 271 -4.74 -4.17 -2.81
N PHE A 272 -5.87 -3.89 -2.16
CA PHE A 272 -5.98 -2.69 -1.32
C PHE A 272 -5.01 -2.72 -0.12
N ALA A 273 -4.43 -3.88 0.22
CA ALA A 273 -3.32 -3.96 1.17
C ALA A 273 -2.10 -3.17 0.73
N LEU A 274 -1.88 -2.95 -0.57
CA LEU A 274 -0.73 -2.20 -1.06
C LEU A 274 -0.76 -0.73 -0.62
N ASP A 275 -1.93 -0.13 -0.43
CA ASP A 275 -2.03 1.26 0.03
C ASP A 275 -1.45 1.46 1.45
N PHE A 276 -1.54 0.43 2.30
CA PHE A 276 -1.04 0.46 3.67
C PHE A 276 0.15 -0.49 3.94
N MET A 277 0.65 -1.16 2.90
CA MET A 277 1.71 -2.17 2.99
C MET A 277 2.97 -1.67 3.70
N PRO A 278 3.48 -0.44 3.44
CA PRO A 278 4.69 0.03 4.12
C PRO A 278 4.53 0.05 5.64
N TYR A 279 3.35 0.46 6.12
CA TYR A 279 3.03 0.52 7.54
C TYR A 279 2.82 -0.87 8.15
N LEU A 280 2.19 -1.78 7.41
CA LEU A 280 2.08 -3.18 7.82
C LEU A 280 3.45 -3.86 7.93
N ILE A 281 4.37 -3.57 7.00
CA ILE A 281 5.75 -4.07 7.03
C ILE A 281 6.52 -3.50 8.22
N ILE A 282 6.42 -2.20 8.50
CA ILE A 282 7.03 -1.58 9.69
C ILE A 282 6.47 -2.22 10.96
N LEU A 283 5.15 -2.42 11.04
CA LEU A 283 4.49 -3.02 12.20
C LEU A 283 4.94 -4.47 12.42
N THR A 284 4.98 -5.28 11.36
CA THR A 284 5.50 -6.65 11.38
C THR A 284 6.96 -6.69 11.83
N THR A 285 7.79 -5.76 11.34
CA THR A 285 9.20 -5.65 11.73
C THR A 285 9.37 -5.34 13.21
N SER A 286 8.50 -4.48 13.77
CA SER A 286 8.54 -4.14 15.19
C SER A 286 8.32 -5.35 16.10
N GLY A 287 7.56 -6.36 15.65
CA GLY A 287 7.38 -7.62 16.38
C GLY A 287 8.54 -8.59 16.25
N LEU A 288 9.37 -8.41 15.22
CA LEU A 288 10.55 -9.24 14.97
C LEU A 288 11.81 -8.74 15.65
N GLN A 289 11.89 -7.46 16.02
CA GLN A 289 13.11 -6.83 16.54
C GLN A 289 13.77 -7.61 17.69
N ASN A 290 12.97 -8.15 18.61
CA ASN A 290 13.45 -8.91 19.78
C ASN A 290 13.29 -10.45 19.62
N HIS A 291 12.67 -10.91 18.53
CA HIS A 291 12.25 -12.30 18.36
C HIS A 291 12.60 -12.87 16.98
N PHE A 292 13.66 -12.36 16.35
CA PHE A 292 14.08 -12.80 15.01
C PHE A 292 14.75 -14.19 15.02
N LYS A 293 13.92 -15.22 15.27
CA LYS A 293 14.28 -16.63 15.40
C LYS A 293 14.07 -17.39 14.08
N TRP A 294 14.37 -18.69 14.07
CA TRP A 294 14.26 -19.55 12.88
C TRP A 294 12.82 -19.63 12.33
N TRP A 295 11.80 -19.71 13.20
CA TRP A 295 10.40 -19.76 12.77
C TRP A 295 9.95 -18.49 12.04
N ALA A 296 10.52 -17.33 12.37
CA ALA A 296 10.21 -16.08 11.69
C ALA A 296 10.71 -16.13 10.23
N LYS A 297 11.92 -16.66 10.04
CA LYS A 297 12.49 -16.88 8.71
C LYS A 297 11.67 -17.91 7.93
N LEU A 298 11.21 -18.97 8.58
CA LEU A 298 10.35 -19.98 7.96
C LEU A 298 9.06 -19.34 7.43
N LEU A 299 8.39 -18.49 8.22
CA LEU A 299 7.18 -17.78 7.76
C LEU A 299 7.47 -16.83 6.58
N ILE A 300 8.64 -16.16 6.57
CA ILE A 300 9.06 -15.34 5.44
C ILE A 300 9.28 -16.21 4.19
N VAL A 301 10.02 -17.31 4.31
CA VAL A 301 10.26 -18.25 3.19
C VAL A 301 8.94 -18.81 2.68
N LEU A 302 8.02 -19.20 3.57
CA LEU A 302 6.70 -19.68 3.19
C LEU A 302 5.91 -18.61 2.44
N SER A 303 5.97 -17.35 2.89
CA SER A 303 5.35 -16.22 2.18
C SER A 303 5.90 -16.08 0.76
N VAL A 304 7.23 -16.20 0.59
CA VAL A 304 7.88 -16.17 -0.72
C VAL A 304 7.42 -17.32 -1.61
N LEU A 305 7.35 -18.55 -1.08
CA LEU A 305 6.90 -19.71 -1.84
C LEU A 305 5.44 -19.60 -2.29
N ILE A 306 4.55 -19.08 -1.43
CA ILE A 306 3.14 -18.89 -1.79
C ILE A 306 2.98 -17.82 -2.86
N ASN A 307 3.71 -16.70 -2.77
CA ASN A 307 3.64 -15.67 -3.81
C ASN A 307 4.30 -16.13 -5.12
N LEU A 308 5.39 -16.91 -5.05
CA LEU A 308 5.99 -17.56 -6.22
C LEU A 308 4.97 -18.50 -6.89
N TRP A 309 4.26 -19.32 -6.11
CA TRP A 309 3.18 -20.17 -6.62
C TRP A 309 2.09 -19.35 -7.31
N GLY A 310 1.65 -18.24 -6.71
CA GLY A 310 0.68 -17.34 -7.31
C GLY A 310 1.14 -16.75 -8.66
N VAL A 311 2.38 -16.25 -8.71
CA VAL A 311 2.99 -15.70 -9.93
C VAL A 311 3.13 -16.76 -11.01
N ILE A 312 3.60 -17.96 -10.68
CA ILE A 312 3.73 -19.07 -11.64
C ILE A 312 2.36 -19.47 -12.20
N MET A 313 1.38 -19.71 -11.33
CA MET A 313 0.04 -20.14 -11.74
C MET A 313 -0.63 -19.09 -12.62
N ILE A 314 -0.57 -17.82 -12.23
CA ILE A 314 -1.31 -16.75 -12.92
C ILE A 314 -0.54 -16.24 -14.14
N SER A 315 0.70 -15.80 -13.97
CA SER A 315 1.43 -15.09 -15.04
C SER A 315 2.03 -16.03 -16.08
N PHE A 316 2.40 -17.26 -15.71
CA PHE A 316 3.03 -18.21 -16.63
C PHE A 316 2.05 -19.27 -17.15
N PHE A 317 1.18 -19.80 -16.30
CA PHE A 317 0.21 -20.82 -16.71
C PHE A 317 -1.18 -20.27 -17.02
N ASN A 318 -1.49 -19.02 -16.62
CA ASN A 318 -2.83 -18.43 -16.73
C ASN A 318 -3.93 -19.29 -16.08
N ILE A 319 -3.60 -19.93 -14.95
CA ILE A 319 -4.48 -20.78 -14.15
C ILE A 319 -4.85 -20.06 -12.85
N TRP A 320 -6.11 -19.66 -12.77
CA TRP A 320 -6.76 -19.01 -11.64
C TRP A 320 -8.27 -19.03 -11.90
N THR A 321 -9.07 -19.23 -10.85
CA THR A 321 -10.51 -19.49 -11.00
C THR A 321 -11.34 -18.76 -9.96
N MET A 322 -12.65 -18.64 -10.21
CA MET A 322 -13.63 -18.17 -9.24
C MET A 322 -13.73 -19.10 -8.04
#